data_AF-A0A369BE10-F1
#
_entry.id   AF-A0A369BE10-F1
#
_cell.length_a   1.000
_cell.length_b   1.000
_cell.length_c   1.000
_cell.angle_alpha   90.00
_cell.angle_beta   90.00
_cell.angle_gamma   90.00
#
_symmetry.space_group_name_H-M   'P 1'
#
loop_
_entity.id
_entity.type
_entity.pdbx_description
1 polymer ?
#
loop_
_entity_poly.entity_id
_entity_poly.type
_entity_poly.pdbx_seq_one_letter_code
_entity_poly.pdbx_strand_id
1 'polypeptide(L)'
;MPDNSIDLVIADPPYNLGNNGTKLNMKEIYGFNQFKEDWDKIDDFHSFNKAWIDECHRVLKPDGSILAYGTHHNLFTVGYLIE
;
A
#
# COMPACT_ATOMS: atom_id res chain seq x y z
N MET A 1 9.74 -3.50 16.71
CA MET A 1 9.49 -4.92 17.06
C MET A 1 10.80 -5.69 16.92
N PRO A 2 11.03 -6.80 17.64
CA PRO A 2 12.24 -7.59 17.45
C PRO A 2 12.32 -8.16 16.03
N ASP A 3 13.53 -8.40 15.56
CA ASP A 3 13.76 -9.07 14.28
C ASP A 3 13.27 -10.52 14.36
N ASN A 4 12.82 -11.09 13.23
CA ASN A 4 12.38 -12.49 13.14
C ASN A 4 11.36 -12.89 14.22
N SER A 5 10.38 -12.03 14.51
CA SER A 5 9.41 -12.23 15.58
C SER A 5 7.98 -12.49 15.10
N ILE A 6 7.72 -12.35 13.80
CA ILE A 6 6.39 -12.44 13.20
C ILE A 6 6.32 -13.57 12.17
N ASP A 7 5.26 -14.39 12.27
CA ASP A 7 4.99 -15.50 11.36
C ASP A 7 4.22 -15.05 10.10
N LEU A 8 3.34 -14.04 10.24
CA LEU A 8 2.49 -13.56 9.16
C LEU A 8 2.29 -12.05 9.26
N VAL A 9 2.56 -11.34 8.17
CA VAL A 9 2.19 -9.94 7.97
C VAL A 9 1.00 -9.87 7.02
N ILE A 10 -0.04 -9.12 7.40
CA ILE A 10 -1.17 -8.79 6.53
C ILE A 10 -1.20 -7.27 6.39
N ALA A 11 -1.04 -6.77 5.17
CA ALA A 11 -0.95 -5.34 4.87
C ALA A 11 -2.01 -4.92 3.86
N ASP A 12 -2.71 -3.82 4.14
CA ASP A 12 -3.55 -3.10 3.19
C ASP A 12 -3.00 -1.67 3.07
N PRO A 13 -1.90 -1.47 2.31
CA PRO A 13 -1.21 -0.19 2.25
C PRO A 13 -2.03 0.84 1.47
N PRO A 14 -1.73 2.15 1.60
CA PRO A 14 -2.31 3.19 0.74
C PRO A 14 -2.14 2.89 -0.76
N TYR A 15 -3.13 3.26 -1.58
CA TYR A 15 -3.16 2.99 -3.02
C TYR A 15 -2.77 4.22 -3.85
N ASN A 16 -2.48 5.34 -3.17
CA ASN A 16 -2.13 6.63 -3.73
C ASN A 16 -3.21 7.22 -4.66
N LEU A 17 -4.48 7.00 -4.30
CA LEU A 17 -5.63 7.51 -5.04
C LEU A 17 -5.93 8.98 -4.68
N GLY A 18 -5.49 9.43 -3.51
CA GLY A 18 -5.68 10.79 -3.01
C GLY A 18 -4.90 11.87 -3.77
N ASN A 19 -3.80 11.50 -4.45
CA ASN A 19 -2.86 12.47 -5.03
C ASN A 19 -3.25 13.05 -6.40
N ASN A 20 -4.20 12.44 -7.10
CA ASN A 20 -4.78 12.98 -8.33
C ASN A 20 -6.10 12.26 -8.59
N GLY A 21 -7.04 12.41 -7.67
CA GLY A 21 -8.41 11.97 -7.89
C GLY A 21 -8.84 12.35 -9.31
N THR A 22 -9.50 11.42 -10.01
CA THR A 22 -10.03 11.68 -11.35
C THR A 22 -10.74 13.04 -11.44
N LYS A 23 -10.54 13.75 -12.55
CA LYS A 23 -11.29 14.97 -12.89
C LYS A 23 -12.79 14.72 -13.07
N LEU A 24 -13.18 13.44 -13.14
CA LEU A 24 -14.56 13.01 -13.22
C LEU A 24 -15.28 13.27 -11.89
N ASN A 25 -16.48 13.82 -11.97
CA ASN A 25 -17.37 13.95 -10.83
C ASN A 25 -17.94 12.57 -10.46
N MET A 26 -17.18 11.80 -9.66
CA MET A 26 -17.54 10.43 -9.27
C MET A 26 -18.91 10.32 -8.62
N LYS A 27 -19.33 11.35 -7.88
CA LYS A 27 -20.62 11.38 -7.22
C LYS A 27 -21.77 11.47 -8.22
N GLU A 28 -21.60 12.26 -9.27
CA GLU A 28 -22.60 12.45 -10.31
C GLU A 28 -22.68 11.23 -11.24
N ILE A 29 -21.54 10.64 -11.60
CA ILE A 29 -21.48 9.56 -12.58
C ILE A 29 -21.76 8.20 -11.95
N TYR A 30 -21.27 7.96 -10.73
CA TYR A 30 -21.28 6.64 -10.11
C TYR A 30 -21.91 6.60 -8.70
N GLY A 31 -22.38 7.73 -8.17
CA GLY A 31 -23.10 7.78 -6.90
C GLY A 31 -22.22 7.66 -5.65
N PHE A 32 -20.89 7.70 -5.76
CA PHE A 32 -19.98 7.64 -4.61
C PHE A 32 -18.97 8.79 -4.59
N ASN A 33 -18.49 9.14 -3.39
CA ASN A 33 -17.50 10.19 -3.20
C ASN A 33 -16.11 9.69 -3.58
N GLN A 34 -15.33 10.59 -4.17
CA GLN A 34 -13.92 10.34 -4.42
C GLN A 34 -13.15 10.26 -3.09
N PHE A 35 -12.23 9.30 -3.02
CA PHE A 35 -11.31 9.15 -1.90
C PHE A 35 -10.30 10.31 -1.91
N LYS A 36 -10.27 11.11 -0.83
CA LYS A 36 -9.45 12.35 -0.74
C LYS A 36 -8.70 12.48 0.57
N GLU A 37 -8.54 11.36 1.27
CA GLU A 37 -7.94 11.33 2.59
C GLU A 37 -6.44 11.69 2.51
N ASP A 38 -5.97 12.48 3.48
CA ASP A 38 -4.60 12.99 3.48
C ASP A 38 -3.55 11.89 3.66
N TRP A 39 -3.89 10.79 4.31
CA TRP A 39 -2.99 9.64 4.47
C TRP A 39 -2.75 8.87 3.17
N ASP A 40 -3.59 9.06 2.15
CA ASP A 40 -3.46 8.44 0.82
C ASP A 40 -2.93 9.44 -0.24
N LYS A 41 -2.25 10.51 0.24
CA LYS A 41 -1.53 11.49 -0.57
C LYS A 41 -0.04 11.31 -0.33
N ILE A 42 0.62 10.53 -1.19
CA ILE A 42 2.02 10.13 -1.01
C ILE A 42 2.85 10.62 -2.20
N ASP A 43 3.71 11.60 -1.93
CA ASP A 43 4.55 12.26 -2.95
C ASP A 43 5.55 11.28 -3.58
N ASP A 44 6.28 10.54 -2.75
CA ASP A 44 7.19 9.48 -3.19
C ASP A 44 6.65 8.11 -2.78
N PHE A 45 5.74 7.60 -3.61
CA PHE A 45 5.06 6.34 -3.37
C PHE A 45 6.00 5.14 -3.42
N HIS A 46 7.10 5.22 -4.19
CA HIS A 46 8.08 4.13 -4.25
C HIS A 46 8.86 4.04 -2.94
N SER A 47 9.43 5.15 -2.47
CA SER A 47 10.17 5.19 -1.21
C SER A 47 9.29 4.85 -0.01
N PHE A 48 8.03 5.32 -0.02
CA PHE A 48 7.04 4.93 0.98
C PHE A 48 6.83 3.41 1.01
N ASN A 49 6.60 2.80 -0.16
CA ASN A 49 6.36 1.36 -0.24
C ASN A 49 7.58 0.54 0.19
N LYS A 50 8.77 0.97 -0.25
CA LYS A 50 10.02 0.31 0.13
C LYS A 50 10.22 0.31 1.64
N ALA A 51 9.97 1.45 2.30
CA ALA A 51 10.21 1.60 3.73
C ALA A 51 9.36 0.63 4.58
N TRP A 52 8.06 0.49 4.28
CA TRP A 52 7.22 -0.42 5.06
C TRP A 52 7.49 -1.90 4.72
N ILE A 53 7.84 -2.21 3.47
CA ILE A 53 8.20 -3.58 3.04
C ILE A 53 9.51 -4.03 3.70
N ASP A 54 10.54 -3.17 3.69
CA ASP A 54 11.82 -3.45 4.37
C ASP A 54 11.61 -3.77 5.86
N GLU A 55 10.74 -3.01 6.53
CA GLU A 55 10.40 -3.26 7.94
C GLU A 55 9.62 -4.56 8.14
N CYS A 56 8.77 -4.95 7.18
CA CYS A 56 8.10 -6.25 7.20
C CYS A 56 9.12 -7.39 7.08
N HIS A 57 10.08 -7.30 6.17
CA HIS A 57 11.14 -8.30 6.04
C HIS A 57 12.01 -8.39 7.31
N ARG A 58 12.30 -7.25 7.96
CA ARG A 58 13.08 -7.24 9.20
C ARG A 58 12.39 -8.03 10.32
N VAL A 59 11.08 -7.87 10.47
CA VAL A 59 10.31 -8.50 11.57
C VAL A 59 9.84 -9.91 11.25
N LEU A 60 9.73 -10.29 9.97
CA LEU A 60 9.34 -11.62 9.55
C LEU A 60 10.40 -12.65 9.92
N LYS A 61 9.95 -13.81 10.41
CA LYS A 61 10.80 -14.98 10.55
C LYS A 61 11.25 -15.48 9.17
N PRO A 62 12.34 -16.27 9.08
CA PRO A 62 12.82 -16.81 7.81
C PRO A 62 11.77 -17.64 7.02
N ASP A 63 10.80 -18.23 7.72
CA ASP A 63 9.68 -19.00 7.17
C ASP A 63 8.33 -18.26 7.22
N GLY A 64 8.36 -16.97 7.59
CA GLY A 64 7.18 -16.13 7.66
C GLY A 64 6.65 -15.73 6.28
N SER A 65 5.39 -15.33 6.24
CA SER A 65 4.71 -14.91 5.00
C SER A 65 4.21 -13.47 5.06
N ILE A 66 4.13 -12.83 3.90
CA ILE A 66 3.46 -11.53 3.74
C ILE A 66 2.28 -11.65 2.78
N LEU A 67 1.14 -11.08 3.18
CA LEU A 67 -0.05 -10.92 2.35
C LEU A 67 -0.33 -9.42 2.21
N ALA A 68 -0.14 -8.88 1.02
CA ALA A 68 -0.42 -7.48 0.72
C ALA A 68 -1.64 -7.36 -0.21
N TYR A 69 -2.62 -6.55 0.20
CA TYR A 69 -3.77 -6.19 -0.62
C TYR A 69 -3.43 -5.02 -1.53
N GLY A 70 -4.14 -4.94 -2.66
CA GLY A 70 -3.97 -3.85 -3.59
C GLY A 70 -4.89 -3.94 -4.80
N THR A 71 -4.80 -2.93 -5.66
CA THR A 71 -5.45 -2.88 -6.97
C THR A 71 -4.40 -2.63 -8.05
N HIS A 72 -4.82 -2.49 -9.31
CA HIS A 72 -3.92 -2.14 -10.40
C HIS A 72 -3.13 -0.83 -10.19
N HIS A 73 -3.56 0.04 -9.29
CA HIS A 73 -2.88 1.31 -8.97
C HIS A 73 -1.58 1.12 -8.19
N ASN A 74 -1.49 0.10 -7.32
CA ASN A 74 -0.33 -0.09 -6.44
C ASN A 74 0.31 -1.49 -6.52
N LEU A 75 -0.44 -2.52 -6.95
CA LEU A 75 0.03 -3.91 -6.93
C LEU A 75 1.32 -4.12 -7.71
N PHE A 76 1.54 -3.40 -8.82
CA PHE A 76 2.76 -3.56 -9.61
C PHE A 76 4.00 -3.03 -8.87
N THR A 77 3.87 -1.89 -8.18
CA THR A 77 4.97 -1.30 -7.40
C THR A 77 5.23 -2.11 -6.14
N VAL A 78 4.17 -2.48 -5.42
CA VAL A 78 4.27 -3.30 -4.21
C VAL A 78 4.82 -4.68 -4.54
N GLY A 79 4.30 -5.34 -5.58
CA GLY A 79 4.76 -6.66 -6.02
C GLY A 79 6.23 -6.66 -6.45
N TYR A 80 6.68 -5.62 -7.16
CA TYR A 80 8.09 -5.46 -7.52
C TYR A 80 9.02 -5.31 -6.31
N LEU A 81 8.54 -4.70 -5.23
CA LEU A 81 9.33 -4.45 -4.02
C LEU A 81 9.30 -5.62 -3.03
N ILE A 82 8.34 -6.54 -3.14
CA ILE A 82 8.21 -7.73 -2.27
C ILE A 82 9.10 -8.89 -2.75
N GLU A 83 9.47 -8.93 -4.04
CA GLU A 83 10.45 -9.91 -4.59
C GLU A 83 11.84 -9.76 -3.95
#